data_AF-A0A178X1C5-F1
#
_entry.id   AF-A0A178X1C5-F1
#
_cell.length_a   1.000
_cell.length_b   1.000
_cell.length_c   1.000
_cell.angle_alpha   90.00
_cell.angle_beta   90.00
_cell.angle_gamma   90.00
#
_symmetry.space_group_name_H-M   'P 1'
#
loop_
_entity.id
_entity.type
_entity.pdbx_description
1 polymer ?
#
loop_
_entity_poly.entity_id
_entity_poly.type
_entity_poly.pdbx_seq_one_letter_code
_entity_poly.pdbx_strand_id
1 'polypeptide(L)'
;MTLLRQNRELKRLGIWNWLLPAFAGTLPDGRNYNTCPSAGVCASACYARNGTYRFPTVLRRHQENLRYVLDDLPGWTAEMTSELAHPKFADSWVRIHDSGDFFSHDYLSAWLRVITSTPATRFYAYTKEVSAFRTLVEPDPPRNFWWVYSYGGRQDDQLDPSADRVADVFPDTDAIAEAGWHSQDESDLLAVLGPTPVGIPANNIARYKALQAGRRWSRWQTAVNAARRDRIERASRIKRKPFDES
;
A
#
# COMPACT_ATOMS: atom_id res chain seq x y z
N MET A 1 8.52 4.09 -23.28
CA MET A 1 7.22 3.37 -23.31
C MET A 1 6.21 4.14 -22.45
N THR A 2 4.88 4.02 -22.61
CA THR A 2 3.93 4.63 -21.64
C THR A 2 3.88 3.78 -20.37
N LEU A 3 4.41 4.30 -19.27
CA LEU A 3 4.48 3.67 -17.95
C LEU A 3 3.21 3.94 -17.15
N LEU A 4 2.82 5.21 -17.02
CA LEU A 4 1.66 5.63 -16.23
C LEU A 4 0.34 5.35 -16.96
N ARG A 5 -0.66 4.90 -16.19
CA ARG A 5 -1.99 4.57 -16.71
C ARG A 5 -3.06 5.23 -15.83
N GLN A 6 -4.32 4.89 -16.08
CA GLN A 6 -5.45 5.23 -15.22
C GLN A 6 -6.42 4.05 -15.22
N ASN A 7 -6.88 3.62 -14.04
CA ASN A 7 -8.05 2.77 -13.95
C ASN A 7 -9.33 3.63 -14.12
N ARG A 8 -10.51 3.01 -14.20
CA ARG A 8 -11.78 3.73 -14.45
C ARG A 8 -12.08 4.79 -13.38
N GLU A 9 -11.75 4.52 -12.13
CA GLU A 9 -12.04 5.37 -10.98
C GLU A 9 -11.09 6.57 -10.95
N LEU A 10 -9.78 6.31 -10.96
CA LEU A 10 -8.75 7.36 -10.97
C LEU A 10 -8.84 8.24 -12.22
N LYS A 11 -9.24 7.68 -13.37
CA LYS A 11 -9.47 8.45 -14.60
C LYS A 11 -10.55 9.53 -14.44
N ARG A 12 -11.62 9.26 -13.67
CA ARG A 12 -12.68 10.25 -13.41
C ARG A 12 -12.18 11.43 -12.58
N LEU A 13 -11.16 11.20 -11.76
CA LEU A 13 -10.53 12.20 -10.91
C LEU A 13 -9.33 12.87 -11.58
N GLY A 14 -8.99 12.51 -12.82
CA GLY A 14 -7.79 13.01 -13.50
C GLY A 14 -6.48 12.50 -12.89
N ILE A 15 -6.52 11.40 -12.14
CA ILE A 15 -5.38 10.84 -11.43
C ILE A 15 -4.71 9.75 -12.28
N TRP A 16 -3.40 9.84 -12.44
CA TRP A 16 -2.55 8.83 -13.06
C TRP A 16 -2.08 7.82 -12.02
N ASN A 17 -1.76 6.60 -12.44
CA ASN A 17 -1.25 5.58 -11.53
C ASN A 17 -0.10 4.76 -12.09
N TRP A 18 0.78 4.36 -11.17
CA TRP A 18 1.76 3.30 -11.37
C TRP A 18 1.32 2.07 -10.57
N LEU A 19 1.40 0.88 -11.17
CA LEU A 19 0.94 -0.37 -10.57
C LEU A 19 2.02 -1.44 -10.59
N LEU A 20 2.07 -2.20 -9.51
CA LEU A 20 2.84 -3.44 -9.35
C LEU A 20 1.88 -4.61 -9.10
N PRO A 21 2.28 -5.88 -9.29
CA PRO A 21 1.44 -7.00 -8.91
C PRO A 21 1.31 -7.00 -7.39
N ALA A 22 0.11 -7.24 -6.86
CA ALA A 22 -0.14 -7.11 -5.43
C ALA A 22 0.47 -8.26 -4.61
N PHE A 23 1.04 -7.93 -3.45
CA PHE A 23 1.58 -8.87 -2.47
C PHE A 23 2.67 -9.77 -3.06
N ALA A 24 2.52 -11.08 -3.00
CA ALA A 24 3.55 -12.03 -3.35
C ALA A 24 3.07 -13.04 -4.41
N GLY A 25 4.01 -13.51 -5.21
CA GLY A 25 3.78 -14.51 -6.25
C GLY A 25 5.07 -14.87 -6.97
N THR A 26 4.92 -15.46 -8.15
CA THR A 26 6.03 -15.88 -9.01
C THR A 26 5.90 -15.18 -10.37
N LEU A 27 7.01 -14.64 -10.86
CA LEU A 27 7.13 -14.06 -12.20
C LEU A 27 7.13 -15.16 -13.27
N PRO A 28 6.82 -14.85 -14.53
CA PRO A 28 6.87 -15.82 -15.63
C PRO A 28 8.26 -16.46 -15.85
N ASP A 29 9.33 -15.82 -15.40
CA ASP A 29 10.71 -16.31 -15.46
C ASP A 29 11.12 -17.17 -14.24
N GLY A 30 10.18 -17.47 -13.34
CA GLY A 30 10.39 -18.33 -12.17
C GLY A 30 10.83 -17.61 -10.89
N ARG A 31 11.15 -16.31 -10.94
CA ARG A 31 11.53 -15.55 -9.75
C ARG A 31 10.34 -15.33 -8.82
N ASN A 32 10.52 -15.58 -7.53
CA ASN A 32 9.54 -15.19 -6.51
C ASN A 32 9.66 -13.70 -6.20
N TYR A 33 8.54 -13.05 -5.95
CA TYR A 33 8.50 -11.65 -5.55
C TYR A 33 7.57 -11.44 -4.36
N ASN A 34 7.83 -10.35 -3.64
CA ASN A 34 6.90 -9.78 -2.67
C ASN A 34 6.96 -8.25 -2.77
N THR A 35 5.91 -7.65 -3.31
CA THR A 35 5.78 -6.19 -3.48
C THR A 35 5.13 -5.52 -2.27
N CYS A 36 4.67 -6.27 -1.27
CA CYS A 36 4.07 -5.73 -0.05
C CYS A 36 4.68 -6.42 1.19
N PRO A 37 5.96 -6.17 1.51
CA PRO A 37 6.64 -6.85 2.61
C PRO A 37 5.98 -6.63 3.98
N SER A 38 5.39 -5.46 4.20
CA SER A 38 4.66 -5.14 5.43
C SER A 38 3.18 -5.52 5.41
N ALA A 39 2.73 -6.33 4.43
CA ALA A 39 1.35 -6.80 4.40
C ALA A 39 1.00 -7.71 5.60
N GLY A 40 -0.02 -7.30 6.35
CA GLY A 40 -0.61 -8.06 7.45
C GLY A 40 -1.89 -8.77 7.01
N VAL A 41 -3.01 -8.50 7.69
CA VAL A 41 -4.35 -8.98 7.33
C VAL A 41 -4.76 -8.53 5.93
N CYS A 42 -4.20 -7.43 5.43
CA CYS A 42 -4.42 -6.99 4.07
C CYS A 42 -4.00 -8.04 3.02
N ALA A 43 -3.04 -8.92 3.31
CA ALA A 43 -2.65 -10.01 2.40
C ALA A 43 -3.79 -11.02 2.17
N SER A 44 -4.66 -11.19 3.16
CA SER A 44 -5.81 -12.11 3.12
C SER A 44 -7.04 -11.50 2.43
N ALA A 45 -7.18 -10.18 2.46
CA ALA A 45 -8.34 -9.45 1.94
C ALA A 45 -7.98 -8.39 0.88
N CYS A 46 -6.86 -8.56 0.18
CA CYS A 46 -6.39 -7.59 -0.82
C CYS A 46 -7.31 -7.52 -2.03
N TYR A 47 -7.95 -6.37 -2.25
CA TYR A 47 -8.84 -6.15 -3.39
C TYR A 47 -8.12 -6.35 -4.74
N ALA A 48 -6.85 -5.95 -4.83
CA ALA A 48 -6.00 -6.11 -6.02
C ALA A 48 -5.55 -7.57 -6.29
N ARG A 49 -6.00 -8.54 -5.47
CA ARG A 49 -5.88 -9.99 -5.74
C ARG A 49 -7.21 -10.61 -6.14
N ASN A 50 -8.14 -9.80 -6.63
CA ASN A 50 -9.48 -10.20 -7.06
C ASN A 50 -9.92 -9.51 -8.35
N GLY A 51 -10.96 -10.03 -9.00
CA GLY A 51 -11.62 -9.37 -10.13
C GLY A 51 -10.68 -9.11 -11.31
N THR A 52 -10.79 -7.92 -11.90
CA THR A 52 -10.05 -7.49 -13.10
C THR A 52 -8.53 -7.52 -12.92
N TYR A 53 -8.03 -7.34 -11.70
CA TYR A 53 -6.60 -7.47 -11.39
C TYR A 53 -6.03 -8.86 -11.68
N ARG A 54 -6.89 -9.89 -11.73
CA ARG A 54 -6.50 -11.26 -12.06
C ARG A 54 -6.61 -11.59 -13.54
N PHE A 55 -7.12 -10.69 -14.38
CA PHE A 55 -7.18 -10.94 -15.81
C PHE A 55 -5.75 -11.12 -16.34
N PRO A 56 -5.46 -12.17 -17.13
CA PRO A 56 -4.09 -12.50 -17.53
C PRO A 56 -3.32 -11.33 -18.16
N THR A 57 -4.00 -10.51 -18.96
CA THR A 57 -3.42 -9.32 -19.59
C THR A 57 -3.05 -8.23 -18.58
N VAL A 58 -3.90 -7.99 -17.58
CA VAL A 58 -3.67 -7.01 -16.51
C VAL A 58 -2.53 -7.48 -15.61
N LEU A 59 -2.60 -8.74 -15.14
CA LEU A 59 -1.56 -9.32 -14.28
C LEU A 59 -0.21 -9.35 -14.99
N ARG A 60 -0.17 -9.76 -16.27
CA ARG A 60 1.07 -9.75 -17.07
C ARG A 60 1.65 -8.35 -17.15
N ARG A 61 0.83 -7.32 -17.40
CA ARG A 61 1.32 -5.93 -17.43
C ARG A 61 1.91 -5.50 -16.09
N HIS A 62 1.28 -5.88 -14.97
CA HIS A 62 1.81 -5.55 -13.66
C HIS A 62 3.15 -6.27 -13.42
N GLN A 63 3.25 -7.55 -13.79
CA GLN A 63 4.50 -8.31 -13.71
C GLN A 63 5.60 -7.74 -14.62
N GLU A 64 5.26 -7.23 -15.81
CA GLU A 64 6.21 -6.50 -16.68
C GLU A 64 6.71 -5.22 -16.02
N ASN A 65 5.83 -4.43 -15.39
CA ASN A 65 6.22 -3.25 -14.62
C ASN A 65 7.20 -3.62 -13.50
N LEU A 66 6.89 -4.66 -12.72
CA LEU A 66 7.78 -5.14 -11.66
C LEU A 66 9.11 -5.62 -12.20
N ARG A 67 9.11 -6.41 -13.28
CA ARG A 67 10.34 -6.87 -13.93
C ARG A 67 11.21 -5.71 -14.37
N TYR A 68 10.64 -4.66 -14.95
CA TYR A 68 11.44 -3.50 -15.35
C TYR A 68 12.14 -2.86 -14.14
N VAL A 69 11.42 -2.67 -13.04
CA VAL A 69 12.00 -2.14 -11.79
C VAL A 69 13.08 -3.06 -11.23
N LEU A 70 12.89 -4.38 -11.27
CA LEU A 70 13.86 -5.36 -10.74
C LEU A 70 15.09 -5.53 -11.64
N ASP A 71 14.91 -5.47 -12.95
CA ASP A 71 15.93 -5.77 -13.95
C ASP A 71 16.76 -4.52 -14.28
N ASP A 72 16.15 -3.33 -14.22
CA ASP A 72 16.79 -2.05 -14.57
C ASP A 72 16.13 -0.86 -13.84
N LEU A 73 16.37 -0.77 -12.54
CA LEU A 73 15.90 0.35 -11.71
C LEU A 73 16.38 1.72 -12.21
N PRO A 74 17.66 1.92 -12.62
CA PRO A 74 18.12 3.20 -13.17
C PRO A 74 17.39 3.58 -14.46
N GLY A 75 17.24 2.65 -15.40
CA GLY A 75 16.51 2.91 -16.66
C GLY A 75 15.04 3.20 -16.41
N TRP A 76 14.38 2.46 -15.52
CA TRP A 76 13.01 2.75 -15.10
C TRP A 76 12.89 4.16 -14.49
N THR A 77 13.84 4.55 -13.63
CA THR A 77 13.87 5.89 -13.00
C THR A 77 13.97 6.98 -14.06
N ALA A 78 14.84 6.80 -15.05
CA ALA A 78 15.04 7.75 -16.15
C ALA A 78 13.81 7.85 -17.06
N GLU A 79 13.21 6.71 -17.46
CA GLU A 79 12.01 6.71 -18.30
C GLU A 79 10.80 7.30 -17.57
N MET A 80 10.60 6.99 -16.29
CA MET A 80 9.51 7.55 -15.48
C MET A 80 9.65 9.07 -15.37
N THR A 81 10.86 9.57 -15.08
CA THR A 81 11.14 11.01 -15.01
C THR A 81 10.90 11.69 -16.36
N SER A 82 11.35 11.08 -17.45
CA SER A 82 11.16 11.59 -18.82
C SER A 82 9.67 11.65 -19.22
N GLU A 83 8.91 10.59 -18.91
CA GLU A 83 7.45 10.60 -19.15
C GLU A 83 6.75 11.72 -18.39
N LEU A 84 7.09 11.89 -17.10
CA LEU A 84 6.51 12.91 -16.21
C LEU A 84 6.91 14.35 -16.57
N ALA A 85 7.96 14.55 -17.37
CA ALA A 85 8.31 15.86 -17.89
C ALA A 85 7.35 16.36 -18.98
N HIS A 86 6.48 15.50 -19.50
CA HIS A 86 5.51 15.89 -20.53
C HIS A 86 4.45 16.86 -19.96
N PRO A 87 4.05 17.94 -20.69
CA PRO A 87 3.13 18.96 -20.19
C PRO A 87 1.80 18.45 -19.61
N LYS A 88 1.31 17.32 -20.12
CA LYS A 88 0.09 16.65 -19.63
C LYS A 88 0.15 16.22 -18.15
N PHE A 89 1.34 16.17 -17.54
CA PHE A 89 1.53 15.84 -16.13
C PHE A 89 1.76 17.06 -15.24
N ALA A 90 1.96 18.25 -15.83
CA ALA A 90 1.98 19.48 -15.06
C ALA A 90 0.64 19.63 -14.31
N ASP A 91 0.72 19.92 -13.02
CA ASP A 91 -0.41 20.01 -12.09
C ASP A 91 -1.29 18.75 -11.96
N SER A 92 -0.87 17.64 -12.57
CA SER A 92 -1.59 16.37 -12.48
C SER A 92 -1.24 15.63 -11.20
N TRP A 93 -2.13 14.73 -10.80
CA TRP A 93 -1.93 13.83 -9.67
C TRP A 93 -1.47 12.46 -10.15
N VAL A 94 -0.49 11.89 -9.46
CA VAL A 94 0.00 10.52 -9.64
C VAL A 94 -0.13 9.77 -8.33
N ARG A 95 -0.94 8.71 -8.33
CA ARG A 95 -0.99 7.71 -7.26
C ARG A 95 0.15 6.72 -7.42
N ILE A 96 1.06 6.73 -6.47
CA ILE A 96 2.12 5.74 -6.35
C ILE A 96 1.54 4.54 -5.61
N HIS A 97 1.30 3.53 -6.44
CA HIS A 97 0.69 2.22 -6.21
C HIS A 97 -0.83 2.25 -6.01
N ASP A 98 -1.53 1.96 -7.10
CA ASP A 98 -2.89 1.44 -7.05
C ASP A 98 -2.87 -0.01 -6.50
N SER A 99 -1.85 -0.79 -6.85
CA SER A 99 -1.54 -2.09 -6.28
C SER A 99 -0.05 -2.30 -6.09
N GLY A 100 0.33 -3.12 -5.09
CA GLY A 100 1.70 -3.22 -4.61
C GLY A 100 1.99 -2.18 -3.52
N ASP A 101 3.25 -2.15 -3.05
CA ASP A 101 3.77 -1.17 -2.10
C ASP A 101 5.28 -0.96 -2.37
N PHE A 102 5.94 -0.13 -1.55
CA PHE A 102 7.37 0.13 -1.61
C PHE A 102 8.20 -1.05 -1.09
N PHE A 103 8.50 -1.99 -1.97
CA PHE A 103 9.09 -3.28 -1.59
C PHE A 103 10.59 -3.27 -1.23
N SER A 104 11.29 -2.17 -1.45
CA SER A 104 12.69 -2.00 -1.05
C SER A 104 13.05 -0.52 -0.84
N HIS A 105 14.08 -0.27 -0.03
CA HIS A 105 14.63 1.07 0.16
C HIS A 105 15.16 1.68 -1.14
N ASP A 106 15.78 0.88 -2.00
CA ASP A 106 16.26 1.34 -3.31
C ASP A 106 15.13 1.81 -4.21
N TYR A 107 14.00 1.08 -4.20
CA TYR A 107 12.82 1.44 -4.99
C TYR A 107 12.11 2.68 -4.43
N LEU A 108 11.98 2.80 -3.11
CA LEU A 108 11.48 4.04 -2.49
C LEU A 108 12.39 5.23 -2.81
N SER A 109 13.71 5.06 -2.70
CA SER A 109 14.69 6.10 -3.06
C SER A 109 14.63 6.48 -4.54
N ALA A 110 14.36 5.51 -5.43
CA ALA A 110 14.14 5.79 -6.85
C ALA A 110 12.89 6.64 -7.07
N TRP A 111 11.78 6.33 -6.39
CA TRP A 111 10.60 7.19 -6.41
C TRP A 111 10.87 8.59 -5.89
N LEU A 112 11.62 8.73 -4.78
CA LEU A 112 12.00 10.05 -4.27
C LEU A 112 12.79 10.86 -5.30
N ARG A 113 13.71 10.24 -6.06
CA ARG A 113 14.41 10.90 -7.16
C ARG A 113 13.47 11.34 -8.29
N VAL A 114 12.52 10.49 -8.67
CA VAL A 114 11.50 10.84 -9.69
C VAL A 114 10.68 12.04 -9.24
N ILE A 115 10.19 12.01 -8.00
CA ILE A 115 9.34 13.05 -7.40
C ILE A 115 10.07 14.39 -7.36
N THR A 116 11.31 14.42 -6.85
CA THR A 116 12.10 15.66 -6.75
C THR A 116 12.50 16.21 -8.11
N SER A 117 12.69 15.34 -9.11
CA SER A 117 13.02 15.74 -10.49
C SER A 117 11.80 16.24 -11.28
N THR A 118 10.57 16.09 -10.75
CA THR A 118 9.32 16.43 -11.45
C THR A 118 8.42 17.33 -10.59
N PRO A 119 8.90 18.51 -10.16
CA PRO A 119 8.24 19.34 -9.15
C PRO A 119 6.85 19.87 -9.56
N ALA A 120 6.54 19.89 -10.86
CA ALA A 120 5.24 20.30 -11.38
C ALA A 120 4.16 19.20 -11.25
N THR A 121 4.54 17.94 -11.00
CA THR A 121 3.59 16.83 -10.79
C THR A 121 3.37 16.62 -9.29
N ARG A 122 2.13 16.32 -8.89
CA ARG A 122 1.76 16.01 -7.49
C ARG A 122 1.67 14.50 -7.30
N PHE A 123 2.31 13.98 -6.27
CA PHE A 123 2.35 12.55 -6.00
C PHE A 123 1.68 12.21 -4.68
N TYR A 124 1.00 11.07 -4.63
CA TYR A 124 0.54 10.55 -3.34
C TYR A 124 0.56 9.03 -3.27
N ALA A 125 0.67 8.50 -2.05
CA ALA A 125 0.69 7.06 -1.81
C ALA A 125 -0.11 6.66 -0.57
N TYR A 126 -0.73 5.49 -0.64
CA TYR A 126 -1.06 4.70 0.55
C TYR A 126 0.08 3.73 0.79
N THR A 127 0.58 3.62 2.02
CA THR A 127 1.70 2.72 2.32
C THR A 127 1.52 2.02 3.65
N LYS A 128 2.03 0.79 3.76
CA LYS A 128 2.22 0.03 5.01
C LYS A 128 3.68 -0.02 5.46
N GLU A 129 4.58 0.58 4.69
CA GLU A 129 6.03 0.56 4.92
C GLU A 129 6.46 1.70 5.85
N VAL A 130 5.91 1.69 7.08
CA VAL A 130 6.06 2.75 8.09
C VAL A 130 7.53 3.03 8.39
N SER A 131 8.32 2.00 8.71
CA SER A 131 9.73 2.15 9.04
C SER A 131 10.57 2.70 7.88
N ALA A 132 10.24 2.35 6.63
CA ALA A 132 10.96 2.86 5.47
C ALA A 132 10.67 4.35 5.26
N PHE A 133 9.42 4.78 5.41
CA PHE A 133 9.04 6.19 5.28
C PHE A 133 9.62 7.05 6.40
N ARG A 134 9.58 6.59 7.66
CA ARG A 134 10.23 7.27 8.79
C ARG A 134 11.72 7.49 8.57
N THR A 135 12.38 6.56 7.88
CA THR A 135 13.82 6.62 7.64
C THR A 135 14.17 7.47 6.43
N LEU A 136 13.40 7.37 5.34
CA LEU A 136 13.80 7.90 4.02
C LEU A 136 12.94 9.07 3.52
N VAL A 137 11.75 9.28 4.07
CA VAL A 137 10.77 10.28 3.57
C VAL A 137 10.56 11.38 4.60
N GLU A 138 10.18 11.02 5.83
CA GLU A 138 9.83 11.98 6.87
C GLU A 138 10.94 12.98 7.26
N PRO A 139 12.24 12.63 7.23
CA PRO A 139 13.28 13.60 7.58
C PRO A 139 13.39 14.80 6.64
N ASP A 140 13.08 14.62 5.36
CA ASP A 140 13.11 15.68 4.34
C ASP A 140 12.09 15.38 3.23
N PRO A 141 10.79 15.59 3.49
CA PRO A 141 9.74 15.18 2.58
C PRO A 141 9.68 16.10 1.34
N PRO A 142 9.65 15.56 0.11
CA PRO A 142 9.46 16.36 -1.09
C PRO A 142 8.15 17.16 -1.04
N ARG A 143 8.20 18.45 -1.39
CA ARG A 143 7.04 19.37 -1.30
C ARG A 143 5.85 18.95 -2.16
N ASN A 144 6.08 18.16 -3.21
CA ASN A 144 5.08 17.65 -4.13
C ASN A 144 4.70 16.18 -3.86
N PHE A 145 4.97 15.67 -2.65
CA PHE A 145 4.62 14.31 -2.24
C PHE A 145 3.82 14.29 -0.95
N TRP A 146 2.69 13.59 -1.00
CA TRP A 146 1.82 13.34 0.14
C TRP A 146 1.70 11.83 0.39
N TRP A 147 1.45 11.41 1.62
CA TRP A 147 1.17 10.01 1.89
C TRP A 147 0.21 9.84 3.05
N VAL A 148 -0.33 8.63 3.14
CA VAL A 148 -1.16 8.17 4.25
C VAL A 148 -0.74 6.76 4.63
N TYR A 149 -0.53 6.54 5.93
CA TYR A 149 -0.25 5.21 6.45
C TYR A 149 -1.54 4.41 6.53
N SER A 150 -1.57 3.27 5.86
CA SER A 150 -2.79 2.43 5.79
C SER A 150 -2.69 1.27 6.77
N TYR A 151 -3.61 1.19 7.73
CA TYR A 151 -3.74 0.06 8.65
C TYR A 151 -3.98 -1.29 7.93
N GLY A 152 -3.80 -2.38 8.69
CA GLY A 152 -3.86 -3.76 8.21
C GLY A 152 -2.48 -4.30 7.80
N GLY A 153 -1.40 -3.64 8.22
CA GLY A 153 -0.01 -4.00 7.98
C GLY A 153 0.66 -4.65 9.19
N ARG A 154 1.91 -5.07 9.04
CA ARG A 154 2.70 -5.68 10.12
C ARG A 154 3.25 -4.65 11.11
N GLN A 155 3.25 -3.38 10.73
CA GLN A 155 3.87 -2.27 11.46
C GLN A 155 2.81 -1.32 12.06
N ASP A 156 1.55 -1.77 12.16
CA ASP A 156 0.44 -0.95 12.67
C ASP A 156 0.66 -0.45 14.11
N ASP A 157 1.50 -1.13 14.89
CA ASP A 157 1.89 -0.75 16.25
C ASP A 157 2.84 0.46 16.30
N GLN A 158 3.44 0.83 15.17
CA GLN A 158 4.27 2.02 15.05
C GLN A 158 3.43 3.27 14.83
N LEU A 159 2.18 3.16 14.40
CA LEU A 159 1.32 4.28 14.00
C LEU A 159 0.64 4.94 15.19
N ASP A 160 0.70 6.27 15.24
CA ASP A 160 -0.03 7.12 16.17
C ASP A 160 -1.02 8.01 15.40
N PRO A 161 -2.33 7.74 15.44
CA PRO A 161 -3.31 8.52 14.69
C PRO A 161 -3.44 9.99 15.14
N SER A 162 -2.80 10.39 16.24
CA SER A 162 -2.76 11.79 16.67
C SER A 162 -1.62 12.59 16.03
N ALA A 163 -0.60 11.92 15.50
CA ALA A 163 0.56 12.52 14.85
C ALA A 163 0.68 12.12 13.37
N ASP A 164 0.34 10.88 13.07
CA ASP A 164 0.40 10.28 11.74
C ASP A 164 -0.90 10.51 10.98
N ARG A 165 -0.79 10.81 9.69
CA ARG A 165 -1.92 10.71 8.78
C ARG A 165 -2.19 9.23 8.48
N VAL A 166 -3.33 8.73 8.96
CA VAL A 166 -3.70 7.30 8.83
C VAL A 166 -4.97 7.07 8.03
N ALA A 167 -5.05 5.90 7.40
CA ALA A 167 -6.25 5.36 6.77
C ALA A 167 -6.54 3.94 7.28
N ASP A 168 -7.81 3.61 7.52
CA ASP A 168 -8.25 2.26 7.89
C ASP A 168 -9.40 1.80 6.99
N VAL A 169 -9.52 0.49 6.81
CA VAL A 169 -10.60 -0.11 6.01
C VAL A 169 -11.72 -0.56 6.93
N PHE A 170 -12.88 0.05 6.75
CA PHE A 170 -14.11 -0.21 7.52
C PHE A 170 -15.04 -1.14 6.76
N PRO A 171 -15.99 -1.81 7.44
CA PRO A 171 -16.99 -2.65 6.76
C PRO A 171 -17.83 -1.89 5.72
N ASP A 172 -18.17 -0.65 6.03
CA ASP A 172 -19.03 0.26 5.25
C ASP A 172 -18.86 1.71 5.74
N THR A 173 -19.59 2.63 5.09
CA THR A 173 -19.56 4.07 5.37
C THR A 173 -20.21 4.43 6.70
N ASP A 174 -21.22 3.68 7.14
CA ASP A 174 -21.90 3.93 8.42
C ASP A 174 -20.93 3.67 9.57
N ALA A 175 -20.17 2.57 9.52
CA ALA A 175 -19.11 2.27 10.49
C ALA A 175 -17.98 3.31 10.50
N ILE A 176 -17.73 4.00 9.38
CA ILE A 176 -16.77 5.13 9.33
C ILE A 176 -17.33 6.30 10.14
N ALA A 177 -18.59 6.67 9.89
CA ALA A 177 -19.25 7.79 10.56
C ALA A 177 -19.40 7.54 12.07
N GLU A 178 -19.82 6.34 12.47
CA GLU A 178 -19.94 5.94 13.88
C GLU A 178 -18.60 6.01 14.64
N ALA A 179 -17.49 5.73 13.95
CA ALA A 179 -16.16 5.84 14.53
C ALA A 179 -15.65 7.29 14.62
N GLY A 180 -16.36 8.26 14.03
CA GLY A 180 -15.91 9.65 13.90
C GLY A 180 -14.77 9.83 12.89
N TRP A 181 -14.66 8.94 11.90
CA TRP A 181 -13.63 8.99 10.85
C TRP A 181 -14.18 9.64 9.58
N HIS A 182 -13.29 10.02 8.66
CA HIS A 182 -13.68 10.74 7.46
C HIS A 182 -13.56 9.86 6.22
N SER A 183 -14.68 9.60 5.54
CA SER A 183 -14.69 8.76 4.34
C SER A 183 -13.94 9.42 3.18
N GLN A 184 -13.14 8.64 2.45
CA GLN A 184 -12.52 9.06 1.19
C GLN A 184 -13.32 8.68 -0.07
N ASP A 185 -14.48 8.02 0.07
CA ASP A 185 -15.20 7.37 -1.04
C ASP A 185 -15.54 8.30 -2.22
N GLU A 186 -15.78 9.59 -1.96
CA GLU A 186 -16.07 10.58 -3.00
C GLU A 186 -14.86 10.91 -3.88
N SER A 187 -13.64 10.81 -3.34
CA SER A 187 -12.40 11.06 -4.07
C SER A 187 -11.20 10.47 -3.35
N ASP A 188 -10.39 9.69 -4.07
CA ASP A 188 -9.16 9.09 -3.55
C ASP A 188 -8.14 10.13 -3.03
N LEU A 189 -8.25 11.40 -3.48
CA LEU A 189 -7.42 12.50 -2.97
C LEU A 189 -7.78 12.90 -1.54
N LEU A 190 -9.00 12.62 -1.05
CA LEU A 190 -9.38 12.88 0.34
C LEU A 190 -8.51 12.10 1.31
N ALA A 191 -7.90 11.01 0.87
CA ALA A 191 -6.96 10.26 1.68
C ALA A 191 -5.68 11.03 2.01
N VAL A 192 -5.32 12.07 1.26
CA VAL A 192 -4.15 12.93 1.53
C VAL A 192 -4.47 14.42 1.70
N LEU A 193 -5.59 14.90 1.16
CA LEU A 193 -6.02 16.30 1.24
C LEU A 193 -7.21 16.53 2.19
N GLY A 194 -7.96 15.48 2.51
CA GLY A 194 -9.14 15.57 3.36
C GLY A 194 -8.79 15.59 4.85
N PRO A 195 -9.81 15.70 5.72
CA PRO A 195 -9.63 15.55 7.17
C PRO A 195 -9.10 14.14 7.54
N THR A 196 -8.49 14.02 8.71
CA THR A 196 -7.84 12.79 9.21
C THR A 196 -8.34 12.51 10.63
N PRO A 197 -8.54 11.23 11.02
CA PRO A 197 -8.20 9.98 10.33
C PRO A 197 -9.15 9.58 9.19
N VAL A 198 -8.63 8.86 8.19
CA VAL A 198 -9.33 8.53 6.93
C VAL A 198 -9.98 7.14 7.00
N GLY A 199 -11.27 7.05 6.68
CA GLY A 199 -12.00 5.80 6.51
C GLY A 199 -12.11 5.40 5.04
N ILE A 200 -11.85 4.11 4.76
CA ILE A 200 -12.05 3.51 3.44
C ILE A 200 -13.15 2.43 3.57
N PRO A 201 -14.28 2.53 2.85
CA PRO A 201 -15.27 1.47 2.88
C PRO A 201 -14.71 0.21 2.20
N ALA A 202 -14.96 -0.97 2.77
CA ALA A 202 -14.49 -2.22 2.21
C ALA A 202 -15.12 -2.49 0.84
N ASN A 203 -14.26 -2.87 -0.11
CA ASN A 203 -14.69 -3.35 -1.42
C ASN A 203 -15.74 -4.46 -1.28
N ASN A 204 -16.77 -4.43 -2.13
CA ASN A 204 -17.88 -5.37 -2.06
C ASN A 204 -17.53 -6.77 -2.61
N ILE A 205 -16.66 -7.48 -1.88
CA ILE A 205 -16.16 -8.82 -2.22
C ILE A 205 -16.56 -9.76 -1.09
N ALA A 206 -17.58 -10.59 -1.32
CA ALA A 206 -18.24 -11.40 -0.28
C ALA A 206 -17.26 -12.19 0.61
N ARG A 207 -16.29 -12.90 0.01
CA ARG A 207 -15.28 -13.65 0.76
C ARG A 207 -14.40 -12.76 1.66
N TYR A 208 -14.10 -11.53 1.24
CA TYR A 208 -13.28 -10.60 2.00
C TYR A 208 -14.08 -9.93 3.10
N LYS A 209 -15.35 -9.59 2.85
CA LYS A 209 -16.29 -9.16 3.91
C LYS A 209 -16.46 -10.23 4.98
N ALA A 210 -16.58 -11.49 4.59
CA ALA A 210 -16.64 -12.61 5.53
C ALA A 210 -15.36 -12.74 6.38
N LEU A 211 -14.17 -12.59 5.78
CA LEU A 211 -12.91 -12.57 6.53
C LEU A 211 -12.79 -11.36 7.46
N GLN A 212 -13.21 -10.19 7.00
CA GLN A 212 -13.21 -8.95 7.77
C GLN A 212 -14.16 -9.05 8.97
N ALA A 213 -15.29 -9.74 8.83
CA ALA A 213 -16.25 -10.05 9.89
C ALA A 213 -16.70 -8.80 10.68
N GLY A 214 -17.05 -7.73 9.96
CA GLY A 214 -17.53 -6.47 10.56
C GLY A 214 -16.47 -5.65 11.29
N ARG A 215 -15.19 -6.05 11.26
CA ARG A 215 -14.10 -5.31 11.92
C ARG A 215 -13.49 -4.31 10.96
N ARG A 216 -13.01 -3.17 11.47
CA ARG A 216 -12.01 -2.39 10.73
C ARG A 216 -10.65 -3.09 10.72
N TRP A 217 -9.81 -2.85 9.72
CA TRP A 217 -8.57 -3.60 9.53
C TRP A 217 -7.57 -3.42 10.68
N SER A 218 -7.46 -2.23 11.28
CA SER A 218 -6.60 -2.04 12.45
C SER A 218 -6.96 -3.00 13.59
N ARG A 219 -8.26 -3.15 13.88
CA ARG A 219 -8.75 -4.07 14.93
C ARG A 219 -8.50 -5.53 14.57
N TRP A 220 -8.70 -5.89 13.31
CA TRP A 220 -8.39 -7.24 12.83
C TRP A 220 -6.89 -7.55 12.97
N GLN A 221 -6.03 -6.61 12.56
CA GLN A 221 -4.58 -6.76 12.66
C GLN A 221 -4.11 -6.84 14.11
N THR A 222 -4.63 -5.99 15.02
CA THR A 222 -4.32 -6.06 16.45
C THR A 222 -4.63 -7.44 17.02
N ALA A 223 -5.79 -8.01 16.69
CA ALA A 223 -6.18 -9.34 17.15
C ALA A 223 -5.25 -10.44 16.61
N VAL A 224 -4.85 -10.37 15.34
CA VAL A 224 -3.88 -11.32 14.74
C VAL A 224 -2.51 -11.19 15.40
N ASN A 225 -2.04 -9.97 15.67
CA ASN A 225 -0.77 -9.73 16.35
C ASN A 225 -0.79 -10.25 17.80
N ALA A 226 -1.88 -10.03 18.53
CA ALA A 226 -2.05 -10.57 19.88
C ALA A 226 -2.00 -12.12 19.89
N ALA A 227 -2.79 -12.77 19.03
CA ALA A 227 -2.80 -14.22 18.92
C ALA A 227 -1.42 -14.80 18.54
N ARG A 228 -0.66 -14.09 17.68
CA ARG A 228 0.70 -14.46 17.32
C ARG A 228 1.66 -14.37 18.51
N ARG A 229 1.61 -13.28 19.29
CA ARG A 229 2.43 -13.11 20.50
C ARG A 229 2.16 -14.23 21.51
N ASP A 230 0.88 -14.48 21.80
CA ASP A 230 0.48 -15.54 22.73
C ASP A 230 1.00 -16.93 22.29
N ARG A 231 0.97 -17.22 20.98
CA ARG A 231 1.51 -18.47 20.43
C ARG A 231 3.02 -18.58 20.63
N ILE A 232 3.76 -17.50 20.40
CA ILE A 232 5.22 -17.45 20.60
C ILE A 232 5.56 -17.64 22.08
N GLU A 233 4.85 -16.94 22.97
CA GLU A 233 5.03 -17.06 24.42
C GLU A 233 4.75 -18.49 24.90
N ARG A 234 3.64 -19.10 24.49
CA ARG A 234 3.33 -20.51 24.81
C ARG A 234 4.42 -21.47 24.30
N ALA A 235 4.89 -21.30 23.07
CA ALA A 235 5.96 -22.13 22.51
C ALA A 235 7.28 -21.98 23.29
N SER A 236 7.61 -20.75 23.72
CA SER A 236 8.80 -20.50 24.54
C SER A 236 8.72 -21.13 25.93
N ARG A 237 7.53 -21.14 26.56
CA ARG A 237 7.27 -21.81 27.84
C ARG A 237 7.40 -23.33 27.73
N ILE A 238 6.91 -23.94 26.64
CA ILE A 238 7.02 -25.38 26.40
C ILE A 238 8.49 -25.79 26.21
N LYS A 239 9.28 -25.01 25.45
CA LYS A 239 10.72 -25.28 25.24
C LYS A 239 11.58 -25.08 26.50
N ARG A 240 11.07 -24.40 27.53
CA ARG A 240 11.78 -24.11 28.79
C ARG A 240 11.47 -25.09 29.92
N LYS A 241 10.59 -26.09 29.72
CA LYS A 241 10.43 -27.16 30.72
C LYS A 241 11.70 -28.02 30.70
N PRO A 242 12.44 -28.15 31.82
CA PRO A 242 13.52 -29.13 31.94
C PRO A 242 12.92 -30.52 31.74
N PHE A 243 13.68 -31.40 31.09
CA PHE A 243 13.44 -32.84 31.15
C PHE A 243 13.76 -33.24 32.59
N ASP A 244 12.75 -33.23 33.46
CA ASP A 244 12.94 -33.67 34.85
C ASP A 244 13.19 -35.19 34.82
N GLU A 245 14.26 -35.56 35.49
CA GLU A 245 14.96 -36.85 35.44
C GLU A 245 14.06 -38.01 35.93
N SER A 246 14.12 -39.14 35.22
CA SER A 246 13.62 -40.45 35.68
C SER A 246 14.79 -41.36 35.99
#